data_AF-A0AA95SNE6-F1
#
_entry.id   AF-A0AA95SNE6-F1
#
_cell.length_a   1.000
_cell.length_b   1.000
_cell.length_c   1.000
_cell.angle_alpha   90.00
_cell.angle_beta   90.00
_cell.angle_gamma   90.00
#
_symmetry.space_group_name_H-M   'P 1'
#
loop_
_entity.id
_entity.type
_entity.pdbx_description
1 polymer ?
#
loop_
_entity_poly.entity_id
_entity_poly.type
_entity_poly.pdbx_seq_one_letter_code
_entity_poly.pdbx_strand_id
1 'polypeptide(L)'
;MKSLNLSTRLALSFALVVGIFLVVLGSAAFSARQVMEATADMNREAELLKLADQWLGDVRQNSARSLAVAQADGSQLLDFFKEAMAATSRSTTETQKRFNERAVLPASKQGAEEVGRVRAEWLAMREEINKAKTAGDDAAAKALIASKFLPITDKYVAAVQALADTQLSQLHELEAQVEARFGQLFMLAGALTLAAVLLAVVVCWRFVSQLTRTIGETVQAARRFGHGDLTQDIVVRGDDELAQLQLALNEAQAQLRKLVAAVRAGTENINVASREIATGNHDLSARTEQTASNLEETAASMEQMSGAIRQSADSARVANQLASTAGASAEQGGRVVGQVVSTMGEINESSRRISDIIGVIDGIAFQTNILALNAAVEAARAGEQGRGFAVVAAEVRTLAQRSAQAAKEIKTLISDSVERVSAGSELVNMAGASMQEIVQNVSRVRDIIGEIASSATEQAEGVNQINAAVAQLDQMTQQNAALVEESAAAATSMSEQASQLSAVVQTFRVHTAS
;
A
#
# COMPACT_ATOMS: atom_id res chain seq x y z
N MET A 1 -7.39 34.60 -25.14
CA MET A 1 -8.43 33.59 -24.81
C MET A 1 -7.90 32.37 -24.04
N LYS A 2 -6.66 32.36 -23.52
CA LYS A 2 -6.09 31.17 -22.84
C LYS A 2 -6.62 30.93 -21.40
N SER A 3 -7.28 31.90 -20.78
CA SER A 3 -7.74 31.84 -19.38
C SER A 3 -9.27 31.79 -19.21
N LEU A 4 -10.03 31.54 -20.27
CA LEU A 4 -11.50 31.50 -20.19
C LEU A 4 -11.95 30.07 -19.89
N ASN A 5 -12.87 29.92 -18.93
CA ASN A 5 -13.55 28.66 -18.62
C ASN A 5 -14.24 28.08 -19.85
N LEU A 6 -14.41 26.76 -19.89
CA LEU A 6 -15.07 26.06 -21.00
C LEU A 6 -16.49 26.60 -21.22
N SER A 7 -17.21 26.84 -20.12
CA SER A 7 -18.54 27.48 -20.11
C SER A 7 -18.52 28.86 -20.78
N THR A 8 -17.52 29.70 -20.47
CA THR A 8 -17.38 31.03 -21.05
C THR A 8 -17.01 30.97 -22.54
N ARG A 9 -16.13 30.04 -22.96
CA ARG A 9 -15.80 29.84 -24.38
C ARG A 9 -17.01 29.36 -25.18
N LEU A 10 -17.81 28.46 -24.62
CA LEU A 10 -19.04 27.98 -25.23
C LEU A 10 -20.05 29.12 -25.38
N ALA A 11 -20.29 29.89 -24.31
CA ALA A 11 -21.19 31.03 -24.30
C ALA A 11 -20.76 32.11 -25.32
N LEU A 12 -19.46 32.44 -25.39
CA LEU A 12 -18.93 33.40 -26.36
C LEU A 12 -19.07 32.92 -27.80
N SER A 13 -18.82 31.63 -28.06
CA SER A 13 -18.96 31.05 -29.41
C SER A 13 -20.42 31.07 -29.86
N PHE A 14 -21.35 30.73 -28.96
CA PHE A 14 -22.79 30.78 -29.24
C PHE A 14 -23.28 32.22 -29.42
N ALA A 15 -22.84 33.15 -28.56
CA ALA A 15 -23.16 34.57 -28.66
C ALA A 15 -22.66 35.17 -29.98
N LEU A 16 -21.47 34.77 -30.44
CA LEU A 16 -20.94 35.20 -31.74
C LEU A 16 -21.81 34.71 -32.90
N VAL A 17 -22.20 33.44 -32.91
CA VAL A 17 -23.09 32.87 -33.95
C VAL A 17 -24.44 33.57 -33.94
N VAL A 18 -25.06 33.74 -32.77
CA VAL A 18 -26.33 34.48 -32.62
C VAL A 18 -26.18 35.92 -33.12
N GLY A 19 -25.08 36.60 -32.76
CA GLY A 19 -24.78 37.95 -33.22
C GLY A 19 -24.70 38.05 -34.74
N ILE A 20 -24.04 37.10 -35.41
CA ILE A 20 -23.96 37.04 -36.87
C ILE A 20 -25.36 36.89 -37.49
N PHE A 21 -26.19 36.00 -36.95
CA PHE A 21 -27.56 35.82 -37.44
C PHE A 21 -28.44 37.06 -37.23
N LEU A 22 -28.26 37.79 -36.12
CA LEU A 22 -28.96 39.05 -35.89
C LEU A 22 -28.58 40.13 -36.91
N VAL A 23 -27.30 40.19 -37.31
CA VAL A 23 -26.84 41.11 -38.36
C VAL A 23 -27.46 40.75 -39.72
N VAL A 24 -27.49 39.46 -40.08
CA VAL A 24 -28.13 38.99 -41.33
C VAL A 24 -29.63 39.34 -41.32
N LEU A 25 -30.33 39.05 -40.21
CA LEU A 25 -31.76 39.35 -40.07
C LEU A 25 -32.03 40.86 -40.15
N GLY A 26 -31.18 41.69 -39.54
CA GLY A 26 -31.24 43.14 -39.67
C GLY A 26 -31.04 43.62 -41.11
N SER A 27 -30.07 43.05 -41.84
CA SER A 27 -29.81 43.41 -43.24
C SER A 27 -30.94 43.01 -44.19
N ALA A 28 -31.58 41.86 -43.95
CA ALA A 28 -32.73 41.41 -44.70
C ALA A 28 -33.94 42.32 -44.46
N ALA A 29 -34.21 42.67 -43.19
CA ALA A 29 -35.27 43.61 -42.84
C ALA A 29 -35.07 45.00 -43.47
N PHE A 30 -33.82 45.48 -43.51
CA PHE A 30 -33.46 46.75 -44.15
C PHE A 30 -33.68 46.70 -45.67
N SER A 31 -33.25 45.62 -46.33
CA SER A 31 -33.44 45.42 -47.77
C SER A 31 -34.91 45.33 -48.15
N ALA A 32 -35.72 44.62 -47.35
CA ALA A 32 -37.17 44.52 -47.54
C ALA A 32 -37.85 45.90 -47.47
N ARG A 33 -37.45 46.75 -46.52
CA ARG A 33 -37.97 48.13 -46.45
C ARG A 33 -37.66 48.95 -47.70
N GLN A 34 -36.44 48.87 -48.24
CA GLN A 34 -36.08 49.60 -49.46
C GLN A 34 -36.89 49.14 -50.68
N VAL A 35 -37.13 47.84 -50.82
CA VAL A 35 -37.96 47.30 -51.92
C VAL A 35 -39.42 47.74 -51.76
N MET A 36 -39.95 47.77 -50.52
CA MET A 36 -41.30 48.26 -50.25
C MET A 36 -41.47 49.74 -50.64
N GLU A 37 -40.49 50.59 -50.32
CA GLU A 37 -40.50 52.01 -50.69
C GLU A 37 -40.46 52.19 -52.22
N ALA A 38 -39.55 51.50 -52.91
CA ALA A 38 -39.43 51.58 -54.37
C ALA A 38 -40.70 51.07 -55.10
N THR A 39 -41.33 50.01 -54.57
CA THR A 39 -42.61 49.50 -55.08
C THR A 39 -43.76 50.49 -54.85
N ALA A 40 -43.77 51.21 -53.72
CA ALA A 40 -44.77 52.23 -53.45
C ALA A 40 -44.67 53.42 -54.42
N ASP A 41 -43.46 53.83 -54.78
CA ASP A 41 -43.23 54.88 -55.79
C ASP A 41 -43.65 54.42 -57.19
N MET A 42 -43.32 53.20 -57.60
CA MET A 42 -43.77 52.61 -58.87
C MET A 42 -45.30 52.57 -58.97
N ASN A 43 -45.99 52.13 -57.91
CA ASN A 43 -47.45 52.09 -57.87
C ASN A 43 -48.08 53.50 -57.98
N ARG A 44 -47.42 54.53 -57.41
CA ARG A 44 -47.88 55.92 -57.52
C ARG A 44 -47.80 56.42 -58.96
N GLU A 45 -46.69 56.19 -59.65
CA GLU A 45 -46.52 56.60 -61.05
C GLU A 45 -47.43 55.83 -62.01
N ALA A 46 -47.68 54.54 -61.75
CA ALA A 46 -48.66 53.76 -62.51
C ALA A 46 -50.08 54.35 -62.40
N GLU A 47 -50.47 54.85 -61.22
CA GLU A 47 -51.74 55.53 -61.04
C GLU A 47 -51.79 56.89 -61.76
N LEU A 48 -50.68 57.64 -61.77
CA LEU A 48 -50.58 58.90 -62.51
C LEU A 48 -50.67 58.69 -64.04
N LEU A 49 -50.05 57.63 -64.58
CA LEU A 49 -50.21 57.25 -65.99
C LEU A 49 -51.69 56.98 -66.32
N LYS A 50 -52.39 56.20 -65.48
CA LYS A 50 -53.82 55.93 -65.66
C LYS A 50 -54.65 57.22 -65.65
N LEU A 51 -54.32 58.18 -64.78
CA LEU A 51 -54.97 59.49 -64.75
C LEU A 51 -54.64 60.33 -66.00
N ALA A 52 -53.39 60.30 -66.49
CA ALA A 52 -52.99 60.99 -67.72
C ALA A 52 -53.71 60.42 -68.95
N ASP A 53 -53.83 59.09 -69.06
CA ASP A 53 -54.59 58.43 -70.13
C ASP A 53 -56.09 58.77 -70.08
N GLN A 54 -56.68 58.78 -68.87
CA GLN A 54 -58.07 59.21 -68.69
C GLN A 54 -58.23 60.69 -69.10
N TRP A 55 -57.28 61.55 -68.73
CA TRP A 55 -57.28 62.96 -69.14
C TRP A 55 -57.21 63.09 -70.66
N LEU A 56 -56.31 62.35 -71.31
CA LEU A 56 -56.18 62.35 -72.77
C LEU A 56 -57.47 61.90 -73.46
N GLY A 57 -58.10 60.83 -72.96
CA GLY A 57 -59.38 60.34 -73.44
C GLY A 57 -60.48 61.39 -73.34
N ASP A 58 -60.61 62.03 -72.18
CA ASP A 58 -61.56 63.12 -71.95
C ASP A 58 -61.32 64.31 -72.89
N VAL A 59 -60.06 64.67 -73.11
CA VAL A 59 -59.67 65.80 -73.97
C VAL A 59 -59.98 65.51 -75.43
N ARG A 60 -59.62 64.33 -75.94
CA ARG A 60 -59.96 63.92 -77.31
C ARG A 60 -61.47 63.87 -77.51
N GLN A 61 -62.20 63.29 -76.56
CA GLN A 61 -63.65 63.20 -76.62
C GLN A 61 -64.33 64.57 -76.61
N ASN A 62 -63.93 65.46 -75.69
CA ASN A 62 -64.53 66.78 -75.58
C ASN A 62 -64.13 67.69 -76.75
N SER A 63 -62.91 67.53 -77.27
CA SER A 63 -62.43 68.26 -78.45
C SER A 63 -63.18 67.86 -79.71
N ALA A 64 -63.43 66.57 -79.92
CA ALA A 64 -64.25 66.08 -81.02
C ALA A 64 -65.68 66.65 -80.96
N ARG A 65 -66.29 66.69 -79.76
CA ARG A 65 -67.61 67.32 -79.57
C ARG A 65 -67.57 68.82 -79.86
N SER A 66 -66.57 69.54 -79.36
CA SER A 66 -66.43 70.98 -79.61
C SER A 66 -66.24 71.27 -81.10
N LEU A 67 -65.44 70.48 -81.80
CA LEU A 67 -65.23 70.63 -83.23
C LEU A 67 -66.50 70.34 -84.03
N ALA A 68 -67.26 69.30 -83.64
CA ALA A 68 -68.55 68.99 -84.27
C ALA A 68 -69.56 70.13 -84.08
N VAL A 69 -69.70 70.65 -82.85
CA VAL A 69 -70.53 71.82 -82.54
C VAL A 69 -70.11 73.04 -83.36
N ALA A 70 -68.81 73.25 -83.50
CA ALA A 70 -68.29 74.41 -84.20
C ALA A 70 -68.53 74.32 -85.73
N GLN A 71 -68.47 73.12 -86.33
CA GLN A 71 -68.75 72.93 -87.76
C GLN A 71 -70.24 72.94 -88.13
N ALA A 72 -71.12 72.44 -87.27
CA ALA A 72 -72.56 72.34 -87.56
C ALA A 72 -73.21 73.73 -87.69
N ASP A 73 -74.18 73.87 -88.58
CA ASP A 73 -74.94 75.12 -88.73
C ASP A 73 -75.98 75.26 -87.60
N GLY A 74 -76.14 76.48 -87.07
CA GLY A 74 -77.03 76.76 -85.94
C GLY A 74 -76.58 76.20 -84.57
N SER A 75 -77.44 76.31 -83.55
CA SER A 75 -77.11 75.98 -82.15
C SER A 75 -77.59 74.60 -81.67
N GLN A 76 -78.29 73.82 -82.50
CA GLN A 76 -78.94 72.57 -82.07
C GLN A 76 -77.94 71.52 -81.56
N LEU A 77 -76.77 71.43 -82.22
CA LEU A 77 -75.73 70.47 -81.82
C LEU A 77 -75.02 70.89 -80.52
N LEU A 78 -74.93 72.21 -80.27
CA LEU A 78 -74.43 72.75 -78.99
C LEU A 78 -75.35 72.34 -77.84
N ASP A 79 -76.68 72.43 -78.02
CA ASP A 79 -77.65 72.03 -77.01
C ASP A 79 -77.63 70.51 -76.77
N PHE A 80 -77.51 69.71 -77.85
CA PHE A 80 -77.40 68.25 -77.74
C PHE A 80 -76.17 67.81 -76.92
N PHE A 81 -75.00 68.41 -77.18
CA PHE A 81 -73.76 68.04 -76.47
C PHE A 81 -73.53 68.78 -75.16
N LYS A 82 -74.33 69.79 -74.81
CA LYS A 82 -74.12 70.66 -73.65
C LYS A 82 -73.82 69.90 -72.36
N GLU A 83 -74.68 68.96 -71.98
CA GLU A 83 -74.51 68.17 -70.75
C GLU A 83 -73.32 67.21 -70.84
N ALA A 84 -73.13 66.56 -71.99
CA ALA A 84 -72.01 65.65 -72.20
C ALA A 84 -70.65 66.37 -72.15
N MET A 85 -70.56 67.58 -72.67
CA MET A 85 -69.36 68.41 -72.60
C MET A 85 -69.13 68.98 -71.19
N ALA A 86 -70.20 69.32 -70.46
CA ALA A 86 -70.11 69.73 -69.07
C ALA A 86 -69.67 68.57 -68.16
N ALA A 87 -70.18 67.35 -68.39
CA ALA A 87 -69.78 66.13 -67.70
C ALA A 87 -68.30 65.79 -67.96
N THR A 88 -67.86 65.81 -69.23
CA THR A 88 -66.44 65.58 -69.54
C THR A 88 -65.55 66.69 -68.95
N SER A 89 -65.97 67.96 -68.98
CA SER A 89 -65.20 69.03 -68.32
C SER A 89 -65.09 68.84 -66.80
N ARG A 90 -66.14 68.36 -66.13
CA ARG A 90 -66.09 68.00 -64.70
C ARG A 90 -65.12 66.84 -64.45
N SER A 91 -65.19 65.79 -65.27
CA SER A 91 -64.25 64.66 -65.23
C SER A 91 -62.80 65.13 -65.40
N THR A 92 -62.52 65.97 -66.42
CA THR A 92 -61.18 66.53 -66.65
C THR A 92 -60.69 67.37 -65.46
N THR A 93 -61.56 68.16 -64.81
CA THR A 93 -61.18 68.92 -63.61
C THR A 93 -60.85 68.01 -62.43
N GLU A 94 -61.64 66.97 -62.22
CA GLU A 94 -61.38 65.99 -61.15
C GLU A 94 -60.10 65.19 -61.42
N THR A 95 -59.90 64.71 -62.64
CA THR A 95 -58.69 64.00 -63.06
C THR A 95 -57.45 64.88 -62.90
N GLN A 96 -57.49 66.13 -63.35
CA GLN A 96 -56.40 67.08 -63.17
C GLN A 96 -56.09 67.34 -61.69
N LYS A 97 -57.12 67.48 -60.85
CA LYS A 97 -56.94 67.66 -59.40
C LYS A 97 -56.24 66.45 -58.78
N ARG A 98 -56.73 65.24 -59.04
CA ARG A 98 -56.14 64.00 -58.53
C ARG A 98 -54.71 63.79 -59.01
N PHE A 99 -54.43 64.15 -60.27
CA PHE A 99 -53.09 64.10 -60.82
C PHE A 99 -52.16 65.05 -60.05
N ASN A 100 -52.56 66.30 -59.86
CA ASN A 100 -51.75 67.30 -59.16
C ASN A 100 -51.52 66.98 -57.67
N GLU A 101 -52.50 66.38 -56.98
CA GLU A 101 -52.37 65.96 -55.58
C GLU A 101 -51.37 64.80 -55.40
N ARG A 102 -51.21 63.96 -56.42
CA ARG A 102 -50.36 62.76 -56.37
C ARG A 102 -49.01 62.94 -57.06
N ALA A 103 -48.89 63.89 -57.98
CA ALA A 103 -47.64 64.16 -58.69
C ALA A 103 -46.58 64.66 -57.70
N VAL A 104 -45.50 63.89 -57.54
CA VAL A 104 -44.35 64.28 -56.72
C VAL A 104 -43.17 64.70 -57.59
N LEU A 105 -42.98 64.01 -58.72
CA LEU A 105 -41.84 64.23 -59.61
C LEU A 105 -41.93 65.60 -60.32
N PRO A 106 -40.80 66.33 -60.45
CA PRO A 106 -40.77 67.63 -61.11
C PRO A 106 -41.34 67.60 -62.53
N ALA A 107 -41.01 66.57 -63.31
CA ALA A 107 -41.46 66.45 -64.70
C ALA A 107 -42.98 66.21 -64.81
N SER A 108 -43.57 65.41 -63.91
CA SER A 108 -45.02 65.19 -63.88
C SER A 108 -45.78 66.46 -63.52
N LYS A 109 -45.27 67.23 -62.54
CA LYS A 109 -45.84 68.53 -62.16
C LYS A 109 -45.77 69.54 -63.30
N GLN A 110 -44.60 69.69 -63.92
CA GLN A 110 -44.39 70.60 -65.05
C GLN A 110 -45.30 70.26 -66.23
N GLY A 111 -45.43 68.98 -66.57
CA GLY A 111 -46.34 68.55 -67.64
C GLY A 111 -47.80 68.86 -67.30
N ALA A 112 -48.25 68.62 -66.07
CA ALA A 112 -49.62 68.94 -65.66
C ALA A 112 -49.92 70.45 -65.61
N GLU A 113 -48.93 71.27 -65.25
CA GLU A 113 -49.01 72.73 -65.31
C GLU A 113 -49.17 73.22 -66.76
N GLU A 114 -48.36 72.71 -67.68
CA GLU A 114 -48.45 73.06 -69.11
C GLU A 114 -49.81 72.64 -69.70
N VAL A 115 -50.28 71.44 -69.37
CA VAL A 115 -51.61 70.99 -69.78
C VAL A 115 -52.70 71.90 -69.21
N GLY A 116 -52.58 72.32 -67.94
CA GLY A 116 -53.49 73.28 -67.31
C GLY A 116 -53.51 74.64 -68.02
N ARG A 117 -52.34 75.15 -68.41
CA ARG A 117 -52.19 76.40 -69.16
C ARG A 117 -52.88 76.32 -70.53
N VAL A 118 -52.59 75.26 -71.30
CA VAL A 118 -53.20 75.04 -72.63
C VAL A 118 -54.70 74.78 -72.53
N ARG A 119 -55.16 74.08 -71.49
CA ARG A 119 -56.59 73.86 -71.21
C ARG A 119 -57.33 75.19 -71.02
N ALA A 120 -56.76 76.13 -70.28
CA ALA A 120 -57.38 77.43 -70.05
C ALA A 120 -57.54 78.23 -71.36
N GLU A 121 -56.49 78.25 -72.20
CA GLU A 121 -56.53 78.84 -73.54
C GLU A 121 -57.59 78.18 -74.43
N TRP A 122 -57.66 76.84 -74.40
CA TRP A 122 -58.64 76.07 -75.17
C TRP A 122 -60.09 76.34 -74.73
N LEU A 123 -60.35 76.42 -73.41
CA LEU A 123 -61.67 76.74 -72.87
C LEU A 123 -62.11 78.16 -73.23
N ALA A 124 -61.21 79.14 -73.17
CA ALA A 124 -61.51 80.51 -73.57
C ALA A 124 -61.89 80.59 -75.06
N MET A 125 -61.11 79.95 -75.94
CA MET A 125 -61.42 79.87 -77.37
C MET A 125 -62.73 79.15 -77.67
N ARG A 126 -63.02 78.05 -76.95
CA ARG A 126 -64.28 77.33 -77.05
C ARG A 126 -65.46 78.22 -76.67
N GLU A 127 -65.33 79.03 -75.63
CA GLU A 127 -66.39 79.93 -75.20
C GLU A 127 -66.64 81.07 -76.20
N GLU A 128 -65.60 81.60 -76.84
CA GLU A 128 -65.75 82.55 -77.95
C GLU A 128 -66.55 81.94 -79.12
N ILE A 129 -66.26 80.69 -79.48
CA ILE A 129 -67.00 79.95 -80.52
C ILE A 129 -68.46 79.72 -80.11
N ASN A 130 -68.69 79.28 -78.87
CA ASN A 130 -70.05 79.07 -78.38
C ASN A 130 -70.86 80.38 -78.38
N LYS A 131 -70.25 81.52 -78.01
CA LYS A 131 -70.88 82.85 -78.05
C LYS A 131 -71.25 83.25 -79.49
N ALA A 132 -70.33 83.09 -80.44
CA ALA A 132 -70.59 83.35 -81.86
C ALA A 132 -71.75 82.48 -82.40
N LYS A 133 -71.79 81.19 -82.02
CA LYS A 133 -72.88 80.26 -82.37
C LYS A 133 -74.22 80.66 -81.77
N THR A 134 -74.27 81.08 -80.51
CA THR A 134 -75.52 81.57 -79.89
C THR A 134 -76.00 82.90 -80.47
N ALA A 135 -75.09 83.71 -81.04
CA ALA A 135 -75.41 84.96 -81.72
C ALA A 135 -75.84 84.76 -83.20
N GLY A 136 -75.80 83.53 -83.71
CA GLY A 136 -76.15 83.21 -85.10
C GLY A 136 -75.07 83.56 -86.13
N ASP A 137 -73.84 83.89 -85.70
CA ASP A 137 -72.73 84.25 -86.59
C ASP A 137 -71.88 83.02 -86.95
N ASP A 138 -72.46 82.17 -87.79
CA ASP A 138 -71.84 80.93 -88.25
C ASP A 138 -70.57 81.16 -89.09
N ALA A 139 -70.46 82.31 -89.76
CA ALA A 139 -69.29 82.69 -90.54
C ALA A 139 -68.09 83.04 -89.65
N ALA A 140 -68.30 83.85 -88.60
CA ALA A 140 -67.25 84.15 -87.63
C ALA A 140 -66.82 82.91 -86.85
N ALA A 141 -67.76 82.05 -86.45
CA ALA A 141 -67.44 80.78 -85.80
C ALA A 141 -66.55 79.89 -86.69
N LYS A 142 -66.89 79.71 -87.99
CA LYS A 142 -66.09 78.91 -88.94
C LYS A 142 -64.69 79.48 -89.16
N ALA A 143 -64.54 80.81 -89.22
CA ALA A 143 -63.23 81.46 -89.35
C ALA A 143 -62.34 81.27 -88.09
N LEU A 144 -62.91 81.37 -86.89
CA LEU A 144 -62.21 81.13 -85.63
C LEU A 144 -61.75 79.67 -85.48
N ILE A 145 -62.52 78.71 -86.04
CA ILE A 145 -62.15 77.29 -86.02
C ILE A 145 -60.85 77.03 -86.76
N ALA A 146 -60.80 77.44 -88.04
CA ALA A 146 -59.68 77.15 -88.92
C ALA A 146 -58.41 77.90 -88.50
N SER A 147 -58.55 79.15 -88.04
CA SER A 147 -57.40 80.00 -87.71
C SER A 147 -56.84 79.80 -86.31
N LYS A 148 -57.68 79.44 -85.31
CA LYS A 148 -57.26 79.41 -83.90
C LYS A 148 -57.67 78.14 -83.14
N PHE A 149 -58.89 77.62 -83.34
CA PHE A 149 -59.41 76.52 -82.53
C PHE A 149 -58.76 75.16 -82.83
N LEU A 150 -58.55 74.84 -84.11
CA LEU A 150 -57.84 73.62 -84.51
C LEU A 150 -56.40 73.62 -83.97
N PRO A 151 -55.58 74.68 -84.18
CA PRO A 151 -54.23 74.76 -83.60
C PRO A 151 -54.19 74.62 -82.07
N ILE A 152 -55.10 75.26 -81.31
CA ILE A 152 -55.10 75.14 -79.84
C ILE A 152 -55.60 73.77 -79.38
N THR A 153 -56.49 73.12 -80.14
CA THR A 153 -56.95 71.75 -79.88
C THR A 153 -55.81 70.75 -80.09
N ASP A 154 -55.07 70.86 -81.19
CA ASP A 154 -53.90 70.01 -81.45
C ASP A 154 -52.83 70.23 -80.38
N LYS A 155 -52.58 71.48 -79.98
CA LYS A 155 -51.67 71.80 -78.87
C LYS A 155 -52.16 71.19 -77.55
N TYR A 156 -53.45 71.19 -77.28
CA TYR A 156 -54.01 70.62 -76.04
C TYR A 156 -53.88 69.10 -76.01
N VAL A 157 -54.27 68.43 -77.09
CA VAL A 157 -54.11 66.98 -77.22
C VAL A 157 -52.63 66.59 -77.12
N ALA A 158 -51.74 67.32 -77.79
CA ALA A 158 -50.30 67.07 -77.74
C ALA A 158 -49.70 67.28 -76.34
N ALA A 159 -50.14 68.31 -75.61
CA ALA A 159 -49.68 68.56 -74.24
C ALA A 159 -50.08 67.41 -73.30
N VAL A 160 -51.32 66.91 -73.40
CA VAL A 160 -51.79 65.80 -72.56
C VAL A 160 -51.12 64.48 -72.98
N GLN A 161 -50.89 64.27 -74.28
CA GLN A 161 -50.13 63.12 -74.77
C GLN A 161 -48.69 63.13 -74.26
N ALA A 162 -48.01 64.28 -74.33
CA ALA A 162 -46.66 64.42 -73.80
C ALA A 162 -46.58 64.16 -72.29
N LEU A 163 -47.61 64.55 -71.53
CA LEU A 163 -47.74 64.19 -70.12
C LEU A 163 -47.88 62.67 -69.94
N ALA A 164 -48.76 62.01 -70.69
CA ALA A 164 -48.92 60.55 -70.62
C ALA A 164 -47.63 59.80 -71.01
N ASP A 165 -46.95 60.23 -72.08
CA ASP A 165 -45.67 59.64 -72.53
C ASP A 165 -44.56 59.84 -71.49
N THR A 166 -44.55 60.99 -70.80
CA THR A 166 -43.64 61.25 -69.69
C THR A 166 -43.89 60.30 -68.51
N GLN A 167 -45.15 60.08 -68.14
CA GLN A 167 -45.50 59.13 -67.07
C GLN A 167 -45.17 57.68 -67.45
N LEU A 168 -45.39 57.31 -68.72
CA LEU A 168 -45.02 55.99 -69.22
C LEU A 168 -43.49 55.77 -69.15
N SER A 169 -42.71 56.77 -69.56
CA SER A 169 -41.25 56.72 -69.50
C SER A 169 -40.74 56.62 -68.07
N GLN A 170 -41.30 57.41 -67.15
CA GLN A 170 -40.96 57.36 -65.72
C GLN A 170 -41.32 56.02 -65.08
N LEU A 171 -42.47 55.44 -65.44
CA LEU A 171 -42.88 54.14 -64.94
C LEU A 171 -41.93 53.02 -65.38
N HIS A 172 -41.53 52.99 -66.66
CA HIS A 172 -40.54 52.04 -67.15
C HIS A 172 -39.17 52.22 -66.49
N GLU A 173 -38.75 53.47 -66.25
CA GLU A 173 -37.49 53.74 -65.55
C GLU A 173 -37.54 53.22 -64.11
N LEU A 174 -38.64 53.44 -63.39
CA LEU A 174 -38.84 52.92 -62.03
C LEU A 174 -38.91 51.40 -62.00
N GLU A 175 -39.59 50.76 -62.95
CA GLU A 175 -39.67 49.30 -63.06
C GLU A 175 -38.27 48.69 -63.22
N ALA A 176 -37.46 49.23 -64.13
CA ALA A 176 -36.07 48.81 -64.32
C ALA A 176 -35.19 49.06 -63.08
N GLN A 177 -35.39 50.19 -62.39
CA GLN A 177 -34.68 50.48 -61.14
C GLN A 177 -35.07 49.52 -59.99
N VAL A 178 -36.36 49.17 -59.87
CA VAL A 178 -36.86 48.24 -58.85
C VAL A 178 -36.29 46.84 -59.11
N GLU A 179 -36.30 46.36 -60.35
CA GLU A 179 -35.75 45.05 -60.72
C GLU A 179 -34.24 44.99 -60.47
N ALA A 180 -33.49 46.01 -60.89
CA ALA A 180 -32.05 46.08 -60.65
C ALA A 180 -31.70 46.16 -59.15
N ARG A 181 -32.41 46.99 -58.37
CA ARG A 181 -32.21 47.09 -56.92
C ARG A 181 -32.58 45.78 -56.21
N PHE A 182 -33.66 45.13 -56.62
CA PHE A 182 -34.04 43.83 -56.07
C PHE A 182 -32.95 42.80 -56.33
N GLY A 183 -32.44 42.68 -57.56
CA GLY A 183 -31.35 41.76 -57.89
C GLY A 183 -30.07 42.03 -57.08
N GLN A 184 -29.66 43.29 -56.93
CA GLN A 184 -28.49 43.67 -56.14
C GLN A 184 -28.66 43.36 -54.65
N LEU A 185 -29.80 43.73 -54.05
CA LEU A 185 -30.09 43.45 -52.64
C LEU A 185 -30.23 41.95 -52.37
N PHE A 186 -30.83 41.19 -53.30
CA PHE A 186 -30.95 39.74 -53.19
C PHE A 186 -29.59 39.05 -53.25
N MET A 187 -28.72 39.43 -54.20
CA MET A 187 -27.35 38.90 -54.26
C MET A 187 -26.53 39.25 -53.02
N LEU A 188 -26.62 40.48 -52.52
CA LEU A 188 -25.93 40.90 -51.31
C LEU A 188 -26.42 40.12 -50.08
N ALA A 189 -27.74 39.98 -49.90
CA ALA A 189 -28.33 39.22 -48.81
C ALA A 189 -27.93 37.73 -48.89
N GLY A 190 -27.92 37.15 -50.09
CA GLY A 190 -27.43 35.78 -50.33
C GLY A 190 -25.96 35.61 -49.97
N ALA A 191 -25.09 36.54 -50.40
CA ALA A 191 -23.66 36.52 -50.09
C ALA A 191 -23.39 36.66 -48.58
N LEU A 192 -24.08 37.57 -47.90
CA LEU A 192 -23.97 37.75 -46.44
C LEU A 192 -24.46 36.51 -45.68
N THR A 193 -25.56 35.89 -46.12
CA THR A 193 -26.08 34.66 -45.52
C THR A 193 -25.08 33.52 -45.69
N LEU A 194 -24.52 33.35 -46.89
CA LEU A 194 -23.51 32.33 -47.15
C LEU A 194 -22.24 32.54 -46.31
N ALA A 195 -21.74 33.77 -46.23
CA ALA A 195 -20.59 34.12 -45.41
C ALA A 195 -20.84 33.85 -43.92
N ALA A 196 -22.03 34.21 -43.42
CA ALA A 196 -22.47 33.93 -42.05
C ALA A 196 -22.48 32.43 -41.74
N VAL A 197 -23.05 31.61 -42.62
CA VAL A 197 -23.09 30.15 -42.47
C VAL A 197 -21.68 29.57 -42.48
N LEU A 198 -20.82 29.97 -43.42
CA LEU A 198 -19.44 29.48 -43.48
C LEU A 198 -18.66 29.84 -42.21
N LEU A 199 -18.81 31.07 -41.71
CA LEU A 199 -18.15 31.51 -40.48
C LEU A 199 -18.66 30.71 -39.27
N ALA A 200 -19.98 30.47 -39.17
CA ALA A 200 -20.57 29.66 -38.10
C ALA A 200 -20.07 28.20 -38.15
N VAL A 201 -19.95 27.61 -39.34
CA VAL A 201 -19.39 26.26 -39.53
C VAL A 201 -17.93 26.20 -39.08
N VAL A 202 -17.11 27.19 -39.45
CA VAL A 202 -15.68 27.22 -39.06
C VAL A 202 -15.52 27.38 -37.54
N VAL A 203 -16.30 28.26 -36.91
CA VAL A 203 -16.29 28.45 -35.44
C VAL A 203 -16.71 27.17 -34.73
N CYS A 204 -17.82 26.56 -35.16
CA CYS A 204 -18.32 25.31 -34.60
C CYS A 204 -17.31 24.17 -34.77
N TRP A 205 -16.76 23.99 -35.98
CA TRP A 205 -15.79 22.93 -36.26
C TRP A 205 -14.52 23.09 -35.43
N ARG A 206 -13.97 24.31 -35.29
CA ARG A 206 -12.81 24.55 -34.43
C ARG A 206 -13.10 24.26 -32.96
N PHE A 207 -14.27 24.64 -32.46
CA PHE A 207 -14.63 24.37 -31.07
C PHE A 207 -14.80 22.86 -30.81
N VAL A 208 -15.57 22.17 -31.66
CA VAL A 208 -15.83 20.73 -31.55
C VAL A 208 -14.53 19.93 -31.68
N SER A 209 -13.68 20.25 -32.66
CA SER A 209 -12.41 19.54 -32.88
C SER A 209 -11.44 19.69 -31.70
N GLN A 210 -11.34 20.89 -31.10
CA GLN A 210 -10.53 21.08 -29.89
C GLN A 210 -11.10 20.30 -28.70
N LEU A 211 -12.42 20.37 -28.49
CA LEU A 211 -13.08 19.71 -27.36
C LEU A 211 -12.96 18.18 -27.45
N THR A 212 -13.25 17.59 -28.61
CA THR A 212 -13.14 16.14 -28.81
C THR A 212 -11.71 15.64 -28.69
N ARG A 213 -10.71 16.42 -29.16
CA ARG A 213 -9.30 16.03 -29.01
C ARG A 213 -8.88 16.01 -27.53
N THR A 214 -9.15 17.07 -26.78
CA THR A 214 -8.77 17.16 -25.36
C THR A 214 -9.49 16.09 -24.52
N ILE A 215 -10.78 15.87 -24.75
CA ILE A 215 -11.53 14.79 -24.07
C ILE A 215 -10.94 13.42 -24.44
N GLY A 216 -10.60 13.20 -25.71
CA GLY A 216 -9.97 11.96 -26.16
C GLY A 216 -8.63 11.69 -25.48
N GLU A 217 -7.76 12.72 -25.38
CA GLU A 217 -6.48 12.65 -24.66
C GLU A 217 -6.69 12.29 -23.18
N THR A 218 -7.64 12.95 -22.49
CA THR A 218 -7.96 12.67 -21.08
C THR A 218 -8.57 11.28 -20.86
N VAL A 219 -9.46 10.82 -21.73
CA VAL A 219 -10.04 9.47 -21.66
C VAL A 219 -8.97 8.40 -21.88
N GLN A 220 -8.05 8.61 -22.81
CA GLN A 220 -6.93 7.69 -23.01
C GLN A 220 -6.01 7.65 -21.78
N ALA A 221 -5.72 8.81 -21.18
CA ALA A 221 -4.97 8.88 -19.93
C ALA A 221 -5.68 8.13 -18.79
N ALA A 222 -6.99 8.33 -18.62
CA ALA A 222 -7.79 7.62 -17.62
C ALA A 222 -7.86 6.10 -17.88
N ARG A 223 -7.94 5.67 -19.14
CA ARG A 223 -7.86 4.24 -19.50
C ARG A 223 -6.50 3.64 -19.16
N ARG A 224 -5.39 4.33 -19.46
CA ARG A 224 -4.05 3.89 -19.06
C ARG A 224 -3.93 3.76 -17.55
N PHE A 225 -4.39 4.78 -16.82
CA PHE A 225 -4.48 4.76 -15.36
C PHE A 225 -5.28 3.55 -14.85
N GLY A 226 -6.47 3.28 -15.42
CA GLY A 226 -7.30 2.13 -15.04
C GLY A 226 -6.70 0.76 -15.38
N HIS A 227 -5.83 0.68 -16.39
CA HIS A 227 -5.07 -0.52 -16.73
C HIS A 227 -3.75 -0.64 -15.95
N GLY A 228 -3.49 0.25 -14.98
CA GLY A 228 -2.28 0.22 -14.17
C GLY A 228 -1.02 0.73 -14.88
N ASP A 229 -1.14 1.33 -16.07
CA ASP A 229 -0.01 2.03 -16.71
C ASP A 229 0.13 3.43 -16.14
N LEU A 230 1.07 3.55 -15.20
CA LEU A 230 1.43 4.79 -14.54
C LEU A 230 2.72 5.37 -15.10
N THR A 231 3.25 4.90 -16.24
CA THR A 231 4.54 5.39 -16.74
C THR A 231 4.44 6.79 -17.32
N GLN A 232 3.40 7.10 -18.09
CA GLN A 232 3.30 8.40 -18.77
C GLN A 232 2.70 9.48 -17.88
N ASP A 233 3.29 10.66 -17.86
CA ASP A 233 2.70 11.83 -17.20
C ASP A 233 1.52 12.38 -18.01
N ILE A 234 0.49 12.83 -17.30
CA ILE A 234 -0.66 13.50 -17.91
C ILE A 234 -0.29 14.95 -18.14
N VAL A 235 -0.05 15.31 -19.40
CA VAL A 235 0.25 16.69 -19.79
C VAL A 235 -1.01 17.55 -19.64
N VAL A 236 -1.03 18.37 -18.59
CA VAL A 236 -2.10 19.34 -18.35
C VAL A 236 -1.94 20.50 -19.34
N ARG A 237 -3.00 20.81 -20.10
CA ARG A 237 -3.00 21.93 -21.05
C ARG A 237 -4.16 22.89 -20.79
N GLY A 238 -3.83 24.15 -20.51
CA GLY A 238 -4.81 25.22 -20.27
C GLY A 238 -5.15 25.36 -18.78
N ASP A 239 -6.12 26.23 -18.49
CA ASP A 239 -6.55 26.58 -17.13
C ASP A 239 -8.07 26.39 -16.93
N ASP A 240 -8.73 25.66 -17.82
CA ASP A 240 -10.18 25.40 -17.77
C ASP A 240 -10.53 24.12 -16.98
N GLU A 241 -11.82 23.81 -16.88
CA GLU A 241 -12.33 22.68 -16.10
C GLU A 241 -11.75 21.33 -16.57
N LEU A 242 -11.39 21.20 -17.85
CA LEU A 242 -10.72 19.99 -18.36
C LEU A 242 -9.27 19.92 -17.90
N ALA A 243 -8.56 21.04 -17.81
CA ALA A 243 -7.21 21.09 -17.25
C ALA A 243 -7.21 20.74 -15.74
N GLN A 244 -8.20 21.21 -14.98
CA GLN A 244 -8.37 20.82 -13.58
C GLN A 244 -8.62 19.31 -13.42
N LEU A 245 -9.44 18.71 -14.30
CA LEU A 245 -9.64 17.26 -14.33
C LEU A 245 -8.34 16.50 -14.65
N GLN A 246 -7.57 16.97 -15.63
CA GLN A 246 -6.26 16.39 -15.97
C GLN A 246 -5.27 16.49 -14.80
N LEU A 247 -5.28 17.61 -14.06
CA LEU A 247 -4.44 17.82 -12.89
C LEU A 247 -4.81 16.87 -11.75
N ALA A 248 -6.11 16.73 -11.43
CA ALA A 248 -6.58 15.79 -10.42
C ALA A 248 -6.23 14.33 -10.76
N LEU A 249 -6.34 13.94 -12.04
CA LEU A 249 -5.89 12.63 -12.52
C LEU A 249 -4.37 12.44 -12.34
N ASN A 250 -3.57 13.47 -12.60
CA ASN A 250 -2.12 13.43 -12.43
C ASN A 250 -1.72 13.30 -10.95
N GLU A 251 -2.38 14.04 -10.06
CA GLU A 251 -2.18 13.92 -8.60
C GLU A 251 -2.53 12.52 -8.10
N ALA A 252 -3.67 11.96 -8.54
CA ALA A 252 -4.07 10.59 -8.22
C ALA A 252 -3.05 9.56 -8.73
N GLN A 253 -2.54 9.73 -9.97
CA GLN A 253 -1.48 8.90 -10.53
C GLN A 253 -0.18 8.98 -9.72
N ALA A 254 0.24 10.18 -9.33
CA ALA A 254 1.45 10.39 -8.53
C ALA A 254 1.33 9.73 -7.14
N GLN A 255 0.17 9.81 -6.50
CA GLN A 255 -0.07 9.16 -5.21
C GLN A 255 -0.08 7.63 -5.36
N LEU A 256 -0.69 7.10 -6.42
CA LEU A 256 -0.68 5.65 -6.69
C LEU A 256 0.73 5.13 -7.00
N ARG A 257 1.56 5.90 -7.75
CA ARG A 257 2.98 5.56 -7.97
C ARG A 257 3.73 5.42 -6.64
N LYS A 258 3.53 6.34 -5.69
CA LYS A 258 4.15 6.28 -4.35
C LYS A 258 3.70 5.06 -3.57
N LEU A 259 2.41 4.73 -3.60
CA LEU A 259 1.87 3.53 -2.94
C LEU A 259 2.46 2.25 -3.55
N VAL A 260 2.47 2.13 -4.89
CA VAL A 260 3.07 0.99 -5.62
C VAL A 260 4.56 0.85 -5.26
N ALA A 261 5.32 1.96 -5.22
CA ALA A 261 6.73 1.95 -4.85
C ALA A 261 6.93 1.50 -3.39
N ALA A 262 6.13 2.01 -2.45
CA ALA A 262 6.19 1.65 -1.05
C ALA A 262 5.85 0.16 -0.82
N VAL A 263 4.82 -0.37 -1.48
CA VAL A 263 4.47 -1.80 -1.39
C VAL A 263 5.55 -2.66 -2.03
N ARG A 264 6.15 -2.25 -3.15
CA ARG A 264 7.28 -2.98 -3.77
C ARG A 264 8.50 -3.02 -2.84
N ALA A 265 8.85 -1.91 -2.21
CA ALA A 265 9.93 -1.88 -1.22
C ALA A 265 9.61 -2.73 0.02
N GLY A 266 8.37 -2.64 0.52
CA GLY A 266 7.93 -3.43 1.67
C GLY A 266 7.94 -4.93 1.41
N THR A 267 7.47 -5.37 0.24
CA THR A 267 7.48 -6.79 -0.15
C THR A 267 8.89 -7.33 -0.36
N GLU A 268 9.81 -6.54 -0.92
CA GLU A 268 11.22 -6.93 -1.02
C GLU A 268 11.84 -7.11 0.38
N ASN A 269 11.60 -6.15 1.29
CA ASN A 269 12.08 -6.25 2.67
C ASN A 269 11.52 -7.48 3.39
N ILE A 270 10.23 -7.81 3.20
CA ILE A 270 9.63 -9.03 3.77
C ILE A 270 10.33 -10.28 3.20
N ASN A 271 10.58 -10.33 1.88
CA ASN A 271 11.27 -11.46 1.27
C ASN A 271 12.70 -11.64 1.81
N VAL A 272 13.45 -10.55 1.98
CA VAL A 272 14.78 -10.60 2.60
C VAL A 272 14.70 -11.09 4.03
N ALA A 273 13.81 -10.50 4.85
CA ALA A 273 13.62 -10.90 6.24
C ALA A 273 13.19 -12.37 6.38
N SER A 274 12.27 -12.86 5.54
CA SER A 274 11.85 -14.26 5.51
C SER A 274 13.00 -15.21 5.19
N ARG A 275 13.90 -14.84 4.27
CA ARG A 275 15.11 -15.63 3.97
C ARG A 275 16.10 -15.64 5.13
N GLU A 276 16.28 -14.50 5.79
CA GLU A 276 17.11 -14.42 7.00
C GLU A 276 16.54 -15.29 8.12
N ILE A 277 15.22 -15.25 8.36
CA ILE A 277 14.55 -16.14 9.33
C ILE A 277 14.73 -17.60 8.94
N ALA A 278 14.52 -17.97 7.67
CA ALA A 278 14.71 -19.35 7.21
C ALA A 278 16.15 -19.85 7.43
N THR A 279 17.13 -18.99 7.15
CA THR A 279 18.56 -19.29 7.38
C THR A 279 18.86 -19.44 8.87
N GLY A 280 18.35 -18.51 9.69
CA GLY A 280 18.48 -18.56 11.15
C GLY A 280 17.82 -19.80 11.76
N ASN A 281 16.68 -20.23 11.24
CA ASN A 281 16.02 -21.46 11.65
C ASN A 281 16.81 -22.71 11.28
N HIS A 282 17.47 -22.72 10.12
CA HIS A 282 18.34 -23.84 9.76
C HIS A 282 19.54 -23.94 10.72
N ASP A 283 20.15 -22.82 11.11
CA ASP A 283 21.21 -22.80 12.14
C ASP A 283 20.67 -23.27 13.49
N LEU A 284 19.50 -22.78 13.89
CA LEU A 284 18.86 -23.19 15.14
C LEU A 284 18.54 -24.69 15.14
N SER A 285 18.02 -25.24 14.03
CA SER A 285 17.78 -26.67 13.86
C SER A 285 19.05 -27.49 14.09
N ALA A 286 20.15 -27.12 13.41
CA ALA A 286 21.42 -27.82 13.55
C ALA A 286 21.95 -27.77 14.99
N ARG A 287 21.81 -26.63 15.67
CA ARG A 287 22.19 -26.47 17.08
C ARG A 287 21.28 -27.25 18.03
N THR A 288 19.99 -27.35 17.74
CA THR A 288 19.03 -28.15 18.50
C THR A 288 19.34 -29.65 18.35
N GLU A 289 19.63 -30.13 17.14
CA GLU A 289 20.09 -31.51 16.89
C GLU A 289 21.41 -31.81 17.62
N GLN A 290 22.39 -30.91 17.54
CA GLN A 290 23.66 -31.06 18.27
C GLN A 290 23.43 -31.09 19.79
N THR A 291 22.53 -30.24 20.29
CA THR A 291 22.20 -30.20 21.73
C THR A 291 21.50 -31.49 22.17
N ALA A 292 20.59 -32.03 21.35
CA ALA A 292 19.96 -33.31 21.61
C ALA A 292 20.99 -34.45 21.69
N SER A 293 21.93 -34.50 20.74
CA SER A 293 23.02 -35.48 20.76
C SER A 293 23.92 -35.35 22.00
N ASN A 294 24.28 -34.12 22.38
CA ASN A 294 25.05 -33.86 23.61
C ASN A 294 24.27 -34.25 24.88
N LEU A 295 22.95 -34.05 24.89
CA LEU A 295 22.08 -34.46 25.99
C LEU A 295 21.98 -35.98 26.10
N GLU A 296 21.89 -36.71 24.98
CA GLU A 296 21.95 -38.19 24.98
C GLU A 296 23.28 -38.70 25.57
N GLU A 297 24.42 -38.13 25.15
CA GLU A 297 25.73 -38.52 25.69
C GLU A 297 25.85 -38.18 27.19
N THR A 298 25.31 -37.03 27.59
CA THR A 298 25.26 -36.62 29.01
C THR A 298 24.38 -37.58 29.81
N ALA A 299 23.19 -37.94 29.31
CA ALA A 299 22.28 -38.88 29.96
C ALA A 299 22.92 -40.26 30.13
N ALA A 300 23.59 -40.77 29.10
CA ALA A 300 24.33 -42.04 29.16
C ALA A 300 25.47 -41.98 30.20
N SER A 301 26.22 -40.87 30.23
CA SER A 301 27.29 -40.64 31.22
C SER A 301 26.73 -40.57 32.65
N MET A 302 25.57 -39.95 32.83
CA MET A 302 24.88 -39.88 34.13
C MET A 302 24.38 -41.25 34.59
N GLU A 303 23.90 -42.10 33.67
CA GLU A 303 23.49 -43.47 33.98
C GLU A 303 24.70 -44.32 34.42
N GLN A 304 25.83 -44.22 33.69
CA GLN A 304 27.08 -44.88 34.08
C GLN A 304 27.59 -44.38 35.44
N MET A 305 27.54 -43.06 35.69
CA MET A 305 27.94 -42.47 36.97
C MET A 305 27.04 -42.93 38.11
N SER A 306 25.73 -42.96 37.91
CA SER A 306 24.76 -43.50 38.88
C SER A 306 25.07 -44.97 39.22
N GLY A 307 25.39 -45.78 38.21
CA GLY A 307 25.83 -47.16 38.38
C GLY A 307 27.12 -47.27 39.21
N ALA A 308 28.15 -46.48 38.89
CA ALA A 308 29.42 -46.48 39.62
C ALA A 308 29.28 -46.03 41.08
N ILE A 309 28.42 -45.05 41.37
CA ILE A 309 28.13 -44.59 42.73
C ILE A 309 27.41 -45.69 43.52
N ARG A 310 26.39 -46.33 42.94
CA ARG A 310 25.71 -47.48 43.58
C ARG A 310 26.69 -48.60 43.91
N GLN A 311 27.55 -48.95 42.95
CA GLN A 311 28.59 -49.96 43.16
C GLN A 311 29.57 -49.55 44.27
N SER A 312 29.92 -48.26 44.36
CA SER A 312 30.80 -47.74 45.41
C SER A 312 30.14 -47.81 46.79
N ALA A 313 28.85 -47.46 46.89
CA ALA A 313 28.07 -47.57 48.13
C ALA A 313 27.97 -49.03 48.61
N ASP A 314 27.68 -49.97 47.69
CA ASP A 314 27.64 -51.40 48.01
C ASP A 314 29.02 -51.94 48.42
N SER A 315 30.08 -51.55 47.70
CA SER A 315 31.46 -51.93 48.02
C SER A 315 31.88 -51.42 49.39
N ALA A 316 31.54 -50.18 49.73
CA ALA A 316 31.76 -49.61 51.06
C ALA A 316 30.99 -50.41 52.13
N ARG A 317 29.74 -50.78 51.87
CA ARG A 317 28.94 -51.59 52.79
C ARG A 317 29.57 -52.95 53.07
N VAL A 318 30.04 -53.64 52.03
CA VAL A 318 30.74 -54.93 52.15
C VAL A 318 32.07 -54.76 52.89
N ALA A 319 32.86 -53.75 52.55
CA ALA A 319 34.13 -53.46 53.21
C ALA A 319 33.94 -53.15 54.71
N ASN A 320 32.88 -52.41 55.07
CA ASN A 320 32.54 -52.11 56.46
C ASN A 320 32.24 -53.38 57.26
N GLN A 321 31.49 -54.32 56.66
CA GLN A 321 31.19 -55.61 57.27
C GLN A 321 32.46 -56.47 57.45
N LEU A 322 33.35 -56.47 56.47
CA LEU A 322 34.62 -57.18 56.55
C LEU A 322 35.54 -56.59 57.62
N ALA A 323 35.65 -55.26 57.70
CA ALA A 323 36.40 -54.55 58.73
C ALA A 323 35.84 -54.86 60.13
N SER A 324 34.51 -54.87 60.30
CA SER A 324 33.85 -55.26 61.55
C SER A 324 34.24 -56.69 61.98
N THR A 325 34.20 -57.64 61.03
CA THR A 325 34.57 -59.05 61.28
C THR A 325 36.06 -59.22 61.61
N ALA A 326 36.93 -58.49 60.92
CA ALA A 326 38.36 -58.47 61.19
C ALA A 326 38.68 -57.86 62.56
N GLY A 327 37.99 -56.78 62.94
CA GLY A 327 38.11 -56.13 64.24
C GLY A 327 37.72 -57.07 65.38
N ALA A 328 36.58 -57.76 65.26
CA ALA A 328 36.15 -58.76 66.25
C ALA A 328 37.15 -59.92 66.39
N SER A 329 37.75 -60.35 65.27
CA SER A 329 38.79 -61.38 65.27
C SER A 329 40.08 -60.91 65.93
N ALA A 330 40.47 -59.64 65.70
CA ALA A 330 41.63 -59.03 66.34
C ALA A 330 41.43 -58.85 67.85
N GLU A 331 40.24 -58.43 68.29
CA GLU A 331 39.88 -58.36 69.71
C GLU A 331 39.91 -59.75 70.39
N GLN A 332 39.38 -60.78 69.72
CA GLN A 332 39.48 -62.17 70.20
C GLN A 332 40.94 -62.60 70.32
N GLY A 333 41.77 -62.32 69.31
CA GLY A 333 43.20 -62.62 69.35
C GLY A 333 43.92 -61.91 70.49
N GLY A 334 43.63 -60.62 70.71
CA GLY A 334 44.15 -59.85 71.85
C GLY A 334 43.77 -60.47 73.21
N ARG A 335 42.53 -60.95 73.36
CA ARG A 335 42.10 -61.67 74.59
C ARG A 335 42.89 -62.97 74.81
N VAL A 336 43.09 -63.77 73.76
CA VAL A 336 43.86 -65.02 73.85
C VAL A 336 45.31 -64.73 74.23
N VAL A 337 45.94 -63.73 73.60
CA VAL A 337 47.32 -63.31 73.90
C VAL A 337 47.42 -62.83 75.36
N GLY A 338 46.46 -62.04 75.84
CA GLY A 338 46.40 -61.61 77.24
C GLY A 338 46.31 -62.78 78.22
N GLN A 339 45.54 -63.83 77.87
CA GLN A 339 45.49 -65.06 78.67
C GLN A 339 46.84 -65.80 78.69
N VAL A 340 47.55 -65.87 77.55
CA VAL A 340 48.89 -66.48 77.47
C VAL A 340 49.91 -65.71 78.31
N VAL A 341 49.87 -64.37 78.30
CA VAL A 341 50.73 -63.54 79.16
C VAL A 341 50.48 -63.84 80.64
N SER A 342 49.22 -63.94 81.06
CA SER A 342 48.85 -64.31 82.43
C SER A 342 49.42 -65.68 82.81
N THR A 343 49.24 -66.70 81.96
CA THR A 343 49.76 -68.05 82.21
C THR A 343 51.30 -68.09 82.24
N MET A 344 51.99 -67.33 81.38
CA MET A 344 53.45 -67.21 81.43
C MET A 344 53.92 -66.56 82.74
N GLY A 345 53.17 -65.58 83.26
CA GLY A 345 53.41 -64.99 84.58
C GLY A 345 53.31 -66.01 85.71
N GLU A 346 52.25 -66.83 85.70
CA GLU A 346 52.05 -67.93 86.66
C GLU A 346 53.16 -68.99 86.58
N ILE A 347 53.58 -69.38 85.37
CA ILE A 347 54.69 -70.34 85.14
C ILE A 347 56.01 -69.77 85.67
N ASN A 348 56.28 -68.49 85.41
CA ASN A 348 57.49 -67.82 85.90
C ASN A 348 57.51 -67.78 87.44
N GLU A 349 56.39 -67.44 88.06
CA GLU A 349 56.24 -67.46 89.52
C GLU A 349 56.44 -68.87 90.10
N SER A 350 55.80 -69.88 89.51
CA SER A 350 55.95 -71.28 89.90
C SER A 350 57.41 -71.76 89.78
N SER A 351 58.09 -71.39 88.70
CA SER A 351 59.49 -71.76 88.46
C SER A 351 60.43 -71.12 89.48
N ARG A 352 60.19 -69.87 89.89
CA ARG A 352 60.94 -69.22 90.98
C ARG A 352 60.75 -69.95 92.31
N ARG A 353 59.51 -70.33 92.65
CA ARG A 353 59.24 -71.12 93.87
C ARG A 353 59.96 -72.46 93.84
N ILE A 354 60.00 -73.14 92.69
CA ILE A 354 60.77 -74.39 92.54
C ILE A 354 62.26 -74.12 92.77
N SER A 355 62.83 -73.07 92.16
CA SER A 355 64.23 -72.69 92.35
C SER A 355 64.58 -72.48 93.84
N ASP A 356 63.70 -71.82 94.59
CA ASP A 356 63.86 -71.61 96.03
C ASP A 356 63.85 -72.94 96.81
N ILE A 357 62.92 -73.84 96.49
CA ILE A 357 62.84 -75.18 97.09
C ILE A 357 64.10 -75.99 96.80
N ILE A 358 64.61 -75.97 95.56
CA ILE A 358 65.84 -76.66 95.19
C ILE A 358 67.04 -76.07 95.94
N GLY A 359 67.07 -74.76 96.17
CA GLY A 359 68.05 -74.10 97.03
C GLY A 359 68.03 -74.64 98.47
N VAL A 360 66.84 -74.89 99.03
CA VAL A 360 66.69 -75.54 100.35
C VAL A 360 67.18 -76.99 100.31
N ILE A 361 66.86 -77.77 99.27
CA ILE A 361 67.30 -79.16 99.14
C ILE A 361 68.83 -79.26 99.03
N ASP A 362 69.47 -78.39 98.26
CA ASP A 362 70.94 -78.30 98.19
C ASP A 362 71.53 -77.97 99.57
N GLY A 363 70.90 -77.06 100.31
CA GLY A 363 71.24 -76.77 101.71
C GLY A 363 71.12 -77.99 102.64
N ILE A 364 70.06 -78.78 102.52
CA ILE A 364 69.85 -80.02 103.28
C ILE A 364 70.90 -81.07 102.90
N ALA A 365 71.21 -81.22 101.61
CA ALA A 365 72.23 -82.14 101.12
C ALA A 365 73.61 -81.75 101.65
N PHE A 366 73.95 -80.46 101.66
CA PHE A 366 75.18 -79.96 102.27
C PHE A 366 75.24 -80.25 103.78
N GLN A 367 74.17 -79.94 104.53
CA GLN A 367 74.10 -80.27 105.96
C GLN A 367 74.26 -81.77 106.22
N THR A 368 73.61 -82.62 105.41
CA THR A 368 73.69 -84.09 105.50
C THR A 368 75.09 -84.59 105.21
N ASN A 369 75.78 -84.01 104.22
CA ASN A 369 77.16 -84.32 103.88
C ASN A 369 78.13 -83.98 105.04
N ILE A 370 77.91 -82.84 105.74
CA ILE A 370 78.68 -82.47 106.93
C ILE A 370 78.39 -83.41 108.11
N LEU A 371 77.11 -83.74 108.36
CA LEU A 371 76.69 -84.71 109.39
C LEU A 371 77.32 -86.08 109.15
N ALA A 372 77.30 -86.56 107.92
CA ALA A 372 77.88 -87.85 107.53
C ALA A 372 79.41 -87.86 107.65
N LEU A 373 80.08 -86.75 107.29
CA LEU A 373 81.53 -86.59 107.54
C LEU A 373 81.84 -86.64 109.04
N ASN A 374 81.08 -85.91 109.87
CA ASN A 374 81.26 -85.94 111.32
C ASN A 374 81.05 -87.34 111.90
N ALA A 375 80.02 -88.05 111.42
CA ALA A 375 79.75 -89.43 111.82
C ALA A 375 80.87 -90.40 111.37
N ALA A 376 81.43 -90.23 110.17
CA ALA A 376 82.55 -91.04 109.68
C ALA A 376 83.82 -90.81 110.52
N VAL A 377 84.08 -89.57 110.94
CA VAL A 377 85.19 -89.21 111.84
C VAL A 377 85.02 -89.88 113.21
N GLU A 378 83.82 -89.81 113.80
CA GLU A 378 83.56 -90.43 115.10
C GLU A 378 83.59 -91.97 115.03
N ALA A 379 83.13 -92.56 113.92
CA ALA A 379 83.23 -93.99 113.67
C ALA A 379 84.69 -94.46 113.52
N ALA A 380 85.55 -93.68 112.86
CA ALA A 380 86.99 -93.95 112.80
C ALA A 380 87.66 -93.87 114.18
N ARG A 381 87.16 -92.98 115.05
CA ARG A 381 87.63 -92.80 116.44
C ARG A 381 87.31 -94.00 117.34
N ALA A 382 86.22 -94.72 117.06
CA ALA A 382 85.77 -95.91 117.79
C ALA A 382 86.50 -97.22 117.38
N GLY A 383 87.43 -97.18 116.42
CA GLY A 383 88.23 -98.34 116.00
C GLY A 383 87.41 -99.49 115.39
N GLU A 384 87.73 -100.74 115.73
CA GLU A 384 87.06 -101.93 115.13
C GLU A 384 85.56 -102.02 115.45
N GLN A 385 85.08 -101.44 116.56
CA GLN A 385 83.66 -101.41 116.92
C GLN A 385 82.84 -100.42 116.05
N GLY A 386 83.50 -99.46 115.40
CA GLY A 386 82.87 -98.42 114.58
C GLY A 386 82.77 -98.76 113.09
N ARG A 387 83.33 -99.90 112.63
CA ARG A 387 83.40 -100.25 111.20
C ARG A 387 82.05 -100.25 110.48
N GLY A 388 81.01 -100.80 111.11
CA GLY A 388 79.64 -100.80 110.54
C GLY A 388 79.07 -99.38 110.39
N PHE A 389 79.31 -98.51 111.37
CA PHE A 389 78.90 -97.10 111.33
C PHE A 389 79.69 -96.28 110.30
N ALA A 390 80.98 -96.55 110.12
CA ALA A 390 81.81 -95.87 109.14
C ALA A 390 81.33 -96.14 107.69
N VAL A 391 80.89 -97.37 107.40
CA VAL A 391 80.32 -97.74 106.08
C VAL A 391 79.00 -97.01 105.86
N VAL A 392 78.10 -97.00 106.84
CA VAL A 392 76.82 -96.26 106.74
C VAL A 392 77.08 -94.76 106.57
N ALA A 393 78.02 -94.17 107.32
CA ALA A 393 78.38 -92.77 107.19
C ALA A 393 78.97 -92.42 105.80
N ALA A 394 79.80 -93.29 105.22
CA ALA A 394 80.31 -93.13 103.86
C ALA A 394 79.19 -93.23 102.80
N GLU A 395 78.24 -94.14 102.98
CA GLU A 395 77.08 -94.29 102.08
C GLU A 395 76.14 -93.09 102.16
N VAL A 396 75.83 -92.60 103.37
CA VAL A 396 75.04 -91.38 103.59
C VAL A 396 75.74 -90.16 102.99
N ARG A 397 77.07 -90.07 103.10
CA ARG A 397 77.86 -89.00 102.48
C ARG A 397 77.78 -89.04 100.96
N THR A 398 77.93 -90.22 100.37
CA THR A 398 77.82 -90.42 98.92
C THR A 398 76.42 -90.08 98.43
N LEU A 399 75.38 -90.46 99.17
CA LEU A 399 74.00 -90.09 98.88
C LEU A 399 73.78 -88.58 98.95
N ALA A 400 74.34 -87.91 99.98
CA ALA A 400 74.25 -86.46 100.12
C ALA A 400 74.95 -85.71 98.97
N GLN A 401 76.13 -86.18 98.53
CA GLN A 401 76.82 -85.62 97.35
C GLN A 401 76.03 -85.84 96.07
N ARG A 402 75.40 -87.01 95.88
CA ARG A 402 74.51 -87.28 94.75
C ARG A 402 73.27 -86.37 94.78
N SER A 403 72.68 -86.15 95.95
CA SER A 403 71.54 -85.23 96.12
C SER A 403 71.91 -83.77 95.82
N ALA A 404 73.08 -83.30 96.26
CA ALA A 404 73.57 -81.96 95.94
C ALA A 404 73.82 -81.78 94.43
N GLN A 405 74.44 -82.79 93.79
CA GLN A 405 74.66 -82.77 92.34
C GLN A 405 73.32 -82.74 91.57
N ALA A 406 72.37 -83.59 91.94
CA ALA A 406 71.03 -83.59 91.34
C ALA A 406 70.29 -82.26 91.57
N ALA A 407 70.38 -81.68 92.77
CA ALA A 407 69.81 -80.37 93.07
C ALA A 407 70.43 -79.27 92.18
N LYS A 408 71.74 -79.28 91.96
CA LYS A 408 72.43 -78.32 91.08
C LYS A 408 72.01 -78.47 89.61
N GLU A 409 71.85 -79.70 89.13
CA GLU A 409 71.34 -79.98 87.78
C GLU A 409 69.91 -79.48 87.60
N ILE A 410 69.01 -79.76 88.57
CA ILE A 410 67.63 -79.25 88.55
C ILE A 410 67.62 -77.72 88.61
N LYS A 411 68.45 -77.10 89.46
CA LYS A 411 68.55 -75.64 89.56
C LYS A 411 68.94 -75.00 88.22
N THR A 412 69.88 -75.62 87.51
CA THR A 412 70.29 -75.17 86.17
C THR A 412 69.12 -75.26 85.18
N LEU A 413 68.42 -76.41 85.13
CA LEU A 413 67.25 -76.59 84.26
C LEU A 413 66.11 -75.60 84.56
N ILE A 414 65.87 -75.30 85.84
CA ILE A 414 64.86 -74.32 86.24
C ILE A 414 65.29 -72.90 85.88
N SER A 415 66.57 -72.55 86.05
CA SER A 415 67.11 -71.26 85.61
C SER A 415 66.93 -71.06 84.10
N ASP A 416 67.29 -72.08 83.30
CA ASP A 416 67.11 -72.06 81.85
C ASP A 416 65.62 -71.93 81.48
N SER A 417 64.72 -72.59 82.24
CA SER A 417 63.28 -72.50 82.03
C SER A 417 62.73 -71.11 82.34
N VAL A 418 63.20 -70.46 83.42
CA VAL A 418 62.84 -69.08 83.76
C VAL A 418 63.28 -68.10 82.67
N GLU A 419 64.50 -68.25 82.15
CA GLU A 419 65.02 -67.40 81.08
C GLU A 419 64.18 -67.55 79.80
N ARG A 420 63.85 -68.79 79.41
CA ARG A 420 62.98 -69.08 78.25
C ARG A 420 61.56 -68.56 78.42
N VAL A 421 60.97 -68.69 79.61
CA VAL A 421 59.63 -68.17 79.92
C VAL A 421 59.64 -66.63 79.91
N SER A 422 60.70 -66.00 80.41
CA SER A 422 60.87 -64.54 80.36
C SER A 422 60.96 -64.03 78.92
N ALA A 423 61.81 -64.65 78.09
CA ALA A 423 61.90 -64.31 76.67
C ALA A 423 60.57 -64.56 75.93
N GLY A 424 59.89 -65.67 76.24
CA GLY A 424 58.55 -65.96 75.73
C GLY A 424 57.53 -64.89 76.12
N SER A 425 57.50 -64.47 77.39
CA SER A 425 56.62 -63.42 77.90
C SER A 425 56.82 -62.08 77.19
N GLU A 426 58.06 -61.71 76.90
CA GLU A 426 58.38 -60.50 76.15
C GLU A 426 57.83 -60.55 74.71
N LEU A 427 58.06 -61.66 73.99
CA LEU A 427 57.50 -61.87 72.65
C LEU A 427 55.96 -61.84 72.64
N VAL A 428 55.32 -62.44 73.64
CA VAL A 428 53.85 -62.48 73.73
C VAL A 428 53.30 -61.08 74.07
N ASN A 429 53.98 -60.29 74.91
CA ASN A 429 53.62 -58.89 75.17
C ASN A 429 53.73 -58.03 73.91
N MET A 430 54.80 -58.19 73.12
CA MET A 430 54.95 -57.52 71.82
C MET A 430 53.83 -57.91 70.85
N ALA A 431 53.46 -59.20 70.81
CA ALA A 431 52.33 -59.66 70.03
C ALA A 431 51.02 -59.02 70.51
N GLY A 432 50.82 -58.89 71.83
CA GLY A 432 49.66 -58.23 72.43
C GLY A 432 49.53 -56.77 72.02
N ALA A 433 50.62 -56.01 72.12
CA ALA A 433 50.68 -54.62 71.66
C ALA A 433 50.35 -54.49 70.16
N SER A 434 50.90 -55.38 69.34
CA SER A 434 50.65 -55.42 67.89
C SER A 434 49.17 -55.70 67.58
N MET A 435 48.52 -56.61 68.33
CA MET A 435 47.08 -56.87 68.17
C MET A 435 46.24 -55.64 68.51
N GLN A 436 46.64 -54.88 69.53
CA GLN A 436 45.93 -53.67 69.95
C GLN A 436 46.05 -52.54 68.90
N GLU A 437 47.21 -52.42 68.27
CA GLU A 437 47.42 -51.53 67.12
C GLU A 437 46.56 -51.96 65.91
N ILE A 438 46.47 -53.26 65.62
CA ILE A 438 45.58 -53.78 64.56
C ILE A 438 44.12 -53.39 64.83
N VAL A 439 43.62 -53.55 66.06
CA VAL A 439 42.25 -53.15 66.43
C VAL A 439 42.02 -51.65 66.17
N GLN A 440 42.97 -50.78 66.57
CA GLN A 440 42.87 -49.34 66.31
C GLN A 440 42.88 -49.01 64.82
N ASN A 441 43.76 -49.64 64.04
CA ASN A 441 43.84 -49.43 62.60
C ASN A 441 42.57 -49.91 61.87
N VAL A 442 42.03 -51.06 62.26
CA VAL A 442 40.75 -51.57 61.71
C VAL A 442 39.59 -50.65 62.07
N SER A 443 39.57 -50.06 63.27
CA SER A 443 38.56 -49.05 63.64
C SER A 443 38.65 -47.81 62.73
N ARG A 444 39.86 -47.29 62.47
CA ARG A 444 40.04 -46.15 61.55
C ARG A 444 39.59 -46.48 60.13
N VAL A 445 39.92 -47.69 59.64
CA VAL A 445 39.46 -48.16 58.32
C VAL A 445 37.93 -48.20 58.26
N ARG A 446 37.27 -48.68 59.32
CA ARG A 446 35.81 -48.70 59.42
C ARG A 446 35.21 -47.29 59.35
N ASP A 447 35.78 -46.33 60.06
CA ASP A 447 35.29 -44.95 60.08
C ASP A 447 35.42 -44.30 58.69
N ILE A 448 36.54 -44.49 57.99
CA ILE A 448 36.76 -44.02 56.61
C ILE A 448 35.73 -44.66 55.66
N ILE A 449 35.46 -45.95 55.79
CA ILE A 449 34.46 -46.63 54.95
C ILE A 449 33.05 -46.08 55.23
N GLY A 450 32.74 -45.75 56.48
CA GLY A 450 31.51 -45.07 56.86
C GLY A 450 31.34 -43.72 56.16
N GLU A 451 32.39 -42.91 56.11
CA GLU A 451 32.41 -41.64 55.36
C GLU A 451 32.21 -41.87 53.86
N ILE A 452 32.86 -42.88 53.26
CA ILE A 452 32.68 -43.23 51.84
C ILE A 452 31.22 -43.60 51.55
N ALA A 453 30.58 -44.41 52.40
CA ALA A 453 29.19 -44.81 52.22
C ALA A 453 28.22 -43.61 52.32
N SER A 454 28.48 -42.70 53.27
CA SER A 454 27.72 -41.46 53.40
C SER A 454 27.88 -40.57 52.16
N SER A 455 29.13 -40.35 51.72
CA SER A 455 29.44 -39.53 50.55
C SER A 455 28.85 -40.11 49.27
N ALA A 456 28.88 -41.44 49.09
CA ALA A 456 28.24 -42.10 47.95
C ALA A 456 26.71 -41.91 47.94
N THR A 457 26.07 -41.87 49.11
CA THR A 457 24.62 -41.61 49.21
C THR A 457 24.29 -40.17 48.79
N GLU A 458 25.08 -39.19 49.25
CA GLU A 458 24.93 -37.79 48.88
C GLU A 458 25.20 -37.55 47.38
N GLN A 459 26.23 -38.19 46.83
CA GLN A 459 26.50 -38.17 45.38
C GLN A 459 25.35 -38.76 44.57
N ALA A 460 24.70 -39.83 45.05
CA ALA A 460 23.55 -40.42 44.38
C ALA A 460 22.36 -39.45 44.33
N GLU A 461 22.08 -38.72 45.41
CA GLU A 461 21.08 -37.65 45.42
C GLU A 461 21.43 -36.51 44.46
N GLY A 462 22.69 -36.07 44.45
CA GLY A 462 23.18 -35.05 43.50
C GLY A 462 23.01 -35.48 42.03
N VAL A 463 23.34 -36.74 41.72
CA VAL A 463 23.13 -37.32 40.38
C VAL A 463 21.66 -37.36 40.00
N ASN A 464 20.75 -37.68 40.92
CA ASN A 464 19.32 -37.66 40.64
C ASN A 464 18.80 -36.26 40.32
N GLN A 465 19.30 -35.22 41.00
CA GLN A 465 18.96 -33.84 40.69
C GLN A 465 19.46 -33.41 39.30
N ILE A 466 20.69 -33.78 38.94
CA ILE A 466 21.24 -33.53 37.62
C ILE A 466 20.40 -34.24 36.55
N ASN A 467 20.00 -35.49 36.79
CA ASN A 467 19.17 -36.26 35.86
C ASN A 467 17.81 -35.58 35.61
N ALA A 468 17.16 -35.06 36.67
CA ALA A 468 15.94 -34.27 36.53
C ALA A 468 16.16 -32.98 35.68
N ALA A 469 17.29 -32.30 35.85
CA ALA A 469 17.63 -31.13 35.04
C ALA A 469 17.90 -31.50 33.57
N VAL A 470 18.57 -32.62 33.30
CA VAL A 470 18.79 -33.14 31.94
C VAL A 470 17.46 -33.47 31.26
N ALA A 471 16.51 -34.09 31.97
CA ALA A 471 15.17 -34.36 31.43
C ALA A 471 14.40 -33.08 31.07
N GLN A 472 14.55 -32.02 31.88
CA GLN A 472 13.95 -30.72 31.57
C GLN A 472 14.59 -30.06 30.33
N LEU A 473 15.92 -30.17 30.19
CA LEU A 473 16.65 -29.69 29.01
C LEU A 473 16.24 -30.45 27.74
N ASP A 474 16.02 -31.76 27.84
CA ASP A 474 15.50 -32.57 26.73
C ASP A 474 14.10 -32.08 26.29
N GLN A 475 13.18 -31.88 27.23
CA GLN A 475 11.86 -31.32 26.93
C GLN A 475 11.94 -29.95 26.24
N MET A 476 12.82 -29.06 26.71
CA MET A 476 13.04 -27.76 26.07
C MET A 476 13.65 -27.90 24.67
N THR A 477 14.54 -28.87 24.48
CA THR A 477 15.17 -29.17 23.18
C THR A 477 14.13 -29.66 22.18
N GLN A 478 13.20 -30.53 22.58
CA GLN A 478 12.07 -30.96 21.76
C GLN A 478 11.11 -29.80 21.43
N GLN A 479 10.82 -28.91 22.38
CA GLN A 479 10.03 -27.70 22.12
C GLN A 479 10.72 -26.76 21.13
N ASN A 480 12.04 -26.60 21.23
CA ASN A 480 12.80 -25.81 20.27
C ASN A 480 12.73 -26.42 18.86
N ALA A 481 12.80 -27.75 18.72
CA ALA A 481 12.63 -28.41 17.44
C ALA A 481 11.25 -28.12 16.82
N ALA A 482 10.18 -28.21 17.62
CA ALA A 482 8.83 -27.86 17.16
C ALA A 482 8.70 -26.39 16.76
N LEU A 483 9.29 -25.47 17.54
CA LEU A 483 9.30 -24.03 17.24
C LEU A 483 10.08 -23.70 15.96
N VAL A 484 11.17 -24.43 15.70
CA VAL A 484 11.96 -24.31 14.46
C VAL A 484 11.12 -24.70 13.25
N GLU A 485 10.38 -25.82 13.31
CA GLU A 485 9.46 -26.23 12.23
C GLU A 485 8.36 -25.21 12.00
N GLU A 486 7.69 -24.75 13.06
CA GLU A 486 6.60 -23.77 12.97
C GLU A 486 7.11 -22.44 12.40
N SER A 487 8.27 -21.97 12.87
CA SER A 487 8.87 -20.73 12.40
C SER A 487 9.36 -20.84 10.94
N ALA A 488 9.79 -22.02 10.49
CA ALA A 488 10.20 -22.24 9.10
C ALA A 488 8.99 -22.23 8.15
N ALA A 489 7.88 -22.84 8.58
CA ALA A 489 6.61 -22.78 7.88
C ALA A 489 6.08 -21.34 7.80
N ALA A 490 6.16 -20.58 8.90
CA ALA A 490 5.77 -19.16 8.93
C ALA A 490 6.62 -18.29 7.99
N ALA A 491 7.95 -18.48 8.00
CA ALA A 491 8.86 -17.76 7.11
C ALA A 491 8.57 -18.05 5.63
N THR A 492 8.28 -19.31 5.29
CA THR A 492 7.88 -19.73 3.94
C THR A 492 6.56 -19.06 3.51
N SER A 493 5.55 -19.11 4.37
CA SER A 493 4.25 -18.47 4.13
C SER A 493 4.38 -16.95 3.93
N MET A 494 5.21 -16.28 4.73
CA MET A 494 5.51 -14.85 4.56
C MET A 494 6.18 -14.56 3.21
N SER A 495 7.13 -15.38 2.78
CA SER A 495 7.79 -15.22 1.48
C SER A 495 6.81 -15.44 0.32
N GLU A 496 5.92 -16.44 0.42
CA GLU A 496 4.87 -16.66 -0.58
C GLU A 496 3.89 -15.47 -0.66
N GLN A 497 3.44 -14.95 0.49
CA GLN A 497 2.57 -13.76 0.53
C GLN A 497 3.27 -12.52 -0.05
N ALA A 498 4.56 -12.32 0.26
CA ALA A 498 5.34 -11.23 -0.32
C ALA A 498 5.50 -11.37 -1.85
N SER A 499 5.71 -12.60 -2.34
CA SER A 499 5.75 -12.90 -3.77
C SER A 499 4.41 -12.63 -4.46
N GLN A 500 3.29 -13.06 -3.86
CA GLN A 500 1.95 -12.79 -4.37
C GLN A 500 1.66 -11.28 -4.43
N LEU A 501 1.98 -10.53 -3.37
CA LEU A 501 1.85 -9.08 -3.35
C LEU A 501 2.73 -8.42 -4.41
N SER A 502 3.98 -8.87 -4.57
CA SER A 502 4.88 -8.39 -5.62
C SER A 502 4.30 -8.64 -7.01
N ALA A 503 3.74 -9.82 -7.28
CA ALA A 503 3.10 -10.14 -8.55
C ALA A 503 1.87 -9.26 -8.84
N VAL A 504 1.03 -8.99 -7.85
CA VAL A 504 -0.11 -8.05 -7.99
C VAL A 504 0.40 -6.65 -8.31
N VAL A 505 1.40 -6.17 -7.59
CA VAL A 505 1.99 -4.84 -7.76
C VAL A 505 2.72 -4.71 -9.11
N GLN A 506 3.31 -5.78 -9.64
CA GLN A 506 3.91 -5.81 -10.97
C GLN A 506 2.91 -5.57 -12.12
N THR A 507 1.62 -5.78 -11.88
CA THR A 507 0.56 -5.39 -12.84
C THR A 507 0.56 -3.87 -13.06
N PHE A 508 0.98 -3.08 -12.06
CA PHE A 508 1.14 -1.64 -12.19
C PHE A 508 2.51 -1.29 -12.79
N ARG A 509 2.50 -0.72 -14.00
CA ARG A 509 3.72 -0.24 -14.66
C ARG A 509 4.05 1.15 -14.14
N VAL A 510 5.08 1.25 -13.32
CA VAL A 510 5.63 2.53 -12.85
C VAL A 510 6.97 2.80 -13.52
N HIS A 511 7.33 4.07 -13.70
CA HIS A 511 8.71 4.39 -14.06
C HIS A 511 9.62 3.86 -12.95
N THR A 512 10.50 2.93 -13.30
CA THR A 512 11.70 2.68 -12.52
C THR A 512 12.57 3.92 -12.68
N ALA A 513 12.54 4.79 -11.68
CA ALA A 513 13.59 5.79 -11.53
C ALA A 513 14.90 5.01 -11.38
N SER A 514 15.72 5.01 -12.42
CA SER A 514 17.12 4.61 -12.37
C SER A 514 17.91 5.65 -11.58
#